data_AF-A0A4U0YVA6-F1
#
_entry.id   AF-A0A4U0YVA6-F1
#
_cell.length_a   1.000
_cell.length_b   1.000
_cell.length_c   1.000
_cell.angle_alpha   90.00
_cell.angle_beta   90.00
_cell.angle_gamma   90.00
#
_symmetry.space_group_name_H-M   'P 1'
#
loop_
_entity.id
_entity.type
_entity.pdbx_description
1 polymer ?
#
loop_
_entity_poly.entity_id
_entity_poly.type
_entity_poly.pdbx_seq_one_letter_code
_entity_poly.pdbx_strand_id
1 'polypeptide(L)'
;LTLEDETGSANIVVWKKVYETFRKAVIAGRLVRVTGRLQRDGPVTHLLAEHVEDLSPLLATLGRPVVIDSNDGRADETKRPVGG
;
A
#
# COMPACT_ATOMS: atom_id res chain seq x y z
N LEU A 1 11.84 -11.92 -7.06
CA LEU A 1 10.48 -12.32 -6.60
C LEU A 1 9.46 -11.65 -7.52
N THR A 2 8.26 -12.19 -7.65
CA THR A 2 7.21 -11.58 -8.49
C THR A 2 6.23 -10.82 -7.60
N LEU A 3 5.92 -9.57 -7.98
CA LEU A 3 4.84 -8.80 -7.36
C LEU A 3 3.68 -8.70 -8.33
N GLU A 4 2.46 -8.76 -7.79
CA GLU A 4 1.23 -8.63 -8.55
C GLU A 4 0.35 -7.57 -7.89
N ASP A 5 -0.26 -6.72 -8.70
CA ASP A 5 -1.27 -5.74 -8.32
C ASP A 5 -2.40 -5.71 -9.36
N GLU A 6 -3.35 -4.78 -9.21
CA GLU A 6 -4.45 -4.60 -10.15
C GLU A 6 -4.03 -4.21 -11.58
N THR A 7 -2.78 -3.76 -11.77
CA THR A 7 -2.21 -3.35 -13.05
C THR A 7 -1.40 -4.45 -13.74
N GLY A 8 -1.09 -5.54 -13.02
CA GLY A 8 -0.44 -6.73 -13.56
C GLY A 8 0.70 -7.25 -12.67
N SER A 9 1.68 -7.90 -13.29
CA SER A 9 2.81 -8.51 -12.59
C SER A 9 4.14 -7.82 -12.92
N ALA A 10 5.02 -7.70 -11.93
CA ALA A 10 6.37 -7.18 -12.07
C ALA A 10 7.41 -8.18 -11.53
N ASN A 11 8.48 -8.39 -12.30
CA ASN A 11 9.62 -9.21 -11.90
C ASN A 11 10.62 -8.36 -11.12
N ILE A 12 10.71 -8.59 -9.81
CA ILE A 12 11.64 -7.88 -8.95
C ILE A 12 12.99 -8.59 -8.96
N VAL A 13 14.00 -7.90 -9.47
CA VAL A 13 15.39 -8.34 -9.49
C VAL A 13 16.05 -7.86 -8.20
N VAL A 14 16.44 -8.81 -7.34
CA VAL A 14 17.08 -8.51 -6.05
C VAL A 14 18.52 -9.00 -6.09
N TRP A 15 19.48 -8.07 -6.15
CA TRP A 15 20.89 -8.41 -6.11
C TRP A 15 21.34 -8.83 -4.71
N LYS A 16 22.43 -9.59 -4.63
CA LYS A 16 22.94 -10.21 -3.39
C LYS A 16 23.00 -9.23 -2.20
N LYS A 17 23.59 -8.04 -2.39
CA LYS A 17 23.73 -7.02 -1.34
C LYS A 17 22.37 -6.56 -0.78
N VAL A 18 21.40 -6.35 -1.66
CA VAL A 18 20.04 -5.92 -1.30
C VAL A 18 19.31 -7.07 -0.62
N TYR A 19 19.44 -8.28 -1.16
CA TYR A 19 18.86 -9.48 -0.57
C TYR A 19 19.36 -9.73 0.85
N GLU A 20 20.67 -9.65 1.09
CA GLU A 20 21.25 -9.85 2.43
C GLU A 20 20.73 -8.82 3.43
N THR A 21 20.54 -7.57 2.99
CA THR A 21 20.02 -6.48 3.83
C THR A 21 18.53 -6.66 4.15
N PHE A 22 17.71 -7.05 3.17
CA PHE A 22 16.24 -7.09 3.28
C PHE A 22 15.68 -8.51 3.26
N ARG A 23 16.48 -9.51 3.64
CA ARG A 23 16.17 -10.94 3.49
C ARG A 23 14.79 -11.31 4.03
N LYS A 24 14.43 -10.81 5.21
CA LYS A 24 13.14 -11.11 5.86
C LYS A 24 11.97 -10.63 5.01
N ALA A 25 12.00 -9.37 4.54
CA ALA A 25 10.95 -8.82 3.69
C ALA A 25 10.84 -9.56 2.36
N VAL A 26 11.99 -9.94 1.76
CA VAL A 26 12.04 -10.66 0.48
C VAL A 26 11.46 -12.08 0.57
N ILE A 27 11.68 -12.80 1.66
CA ILE A 27 11.25 -14.20 1.80
C ILE A 27 9.85 -14.32 2.40
N ALA A 28 9.54 -13.50 3.41
CA ALA A 28 8.35 -13.67 4.24
C ALA A 28 7.27 -12.60 4.02
N GLY A 29 7.58 -11.52 3.29
CA GLY A 29 6.64 -10.43 3.03
C GLY A 29 5.45 -10.92 2.20
N ARG A 30 4.24 -10.72 2.73
CA ARG A 30 2.96 -10.98 2.03
C ARG A 30 2.43 -9.74 1.33
N LEU A 31 2.75 -8.57 1.89
CA LEU A 31 2.59 -7.27 1.24
C LEU A 31 3.93 -6.56 1.34
N VAL A 32 4.48 -6.13 0.21
CA VAL A 32 5.84 -5.61 0.14
C VAL A 32 5.88 -4.36 -0.73
N ARG A 33 6.53 -3.32 -0.24
CA ARG A 33 6.87 -2.14 -1.05
C ARG A 33 8.30 -2.29 -1.53
N VAL A 34 8.51 -2.12 -2.82
CA VAL A 34 9.85 -2.15 -3.44
C VAL A 34 10.12 -0.81 -4.10
N THR A 35 11.25 -0.21 -3.77
CA THR A 35 11.75 1.00 -4.42
C THR A 35 13.01 0.66 -5.19
N GLY A 36 13.10 1.17 -6.42
CA GLY A 36 14.27 0.95 -7.26
C GLY A 36 14.07 1.41 -8.70
N ARG A 37 14.92 0.90 -9.61
CA ARG A 37 14.93 1.32 -11.01
C ARG A 37 14.05 0.42 -11.87
N LEU A 38 13.12 1.05 -12.59
CA LEU A 38 12.24 0.38 -13.53
C LEU A 38 12.95 0.12 -14.87
N GLN A 39 12.83 -1.10 -15.39
CA GLN A 39 13.26 -1.49 -16.72
C GLN A 39 12.09 -2.17 -17.42
N ARG A 40 11.65 -1.60 -18.54
CA ARG A 40 10.57 -2.18 -19.37
C ARG A 40 11.19 -2.78 -20.62
N ASP A 41 10.91 -4.06 -20.85
CA ASP A 41 11.27 -4.76 -22.08
C ASP A 41 9.99 -5.40 -22.66
N GLY A 42 9.41 -4.72 -23.64
CA GLY A 42 8.11 -5.07 -24.20
C GLY A 42 7.03 -5.21 -23.12
N PRO A 43 6.34 -6.37 -23.02
CA PRO A 43 5.27 -6.60 -22.05
C PRO A 43 5.79 -6.88 -20.62
N VAL A 44 7.10 -7.11 -20.44
CA VAL A 44 7.66 -7.51 -19.16
C VAL A 44 8.22 -6.29 -18.43
N THR A 45 7.78 -6.13 -17.18
CA THR A 45 8.30 -5.10 -16.28
C THR A 45 9.28 -5.70 -15.27
N HIS A 46 10.52 -5.23 -15.30
CA HIS A 46 11.54 -5.55 -14.32
C HIS A 46 11.77 -4.37 -13.38
N LEU A 47 11.85 -4.62 -12.08
CA LEU A 47 12.24 -3.62 -11.09
C LEU A 47 13.52 -4.08 -10.40
N LEU A 48 14.62 -3.35 -10.61
CA LEU A 48 15.86 -3.57 -9.88
C LEU A 48 15.69 -2.98 -8.47
N ALA A 49 15.56 -3.85 -7.48
CA ALA A 49 15.31 -3.45 -6.10
C ALA A 49 16.54 -2.76 -5.49
N GLU A 50 16.29 -1.64 -4.83
CA GLU A 50 17.27 -0.90 -4.02
C GLU A 50 16.86 -0.91 -2.55
N HIS A 51 15.54 -0.88 -2.29
CA HIS A 51 14.96 -0.96 -0.97
C HIS A 51 13.72 -1.86 -0.98
N VAL A 52 13.52 -2.64 0.09
CA VAL A 52 12.38 -3.55 0.23
C VAL A 52 11.84 -3.45 1.65
N GLU A 53 10.54 -3.17 1.76
CA GLU A 53 9.84 -3.00 3.04
C GLU A 53 8.69 -3.99 3.16
N ASP A 54 8.63 -4.66 4.31
CA ASP A 54 7.51 -5.53 4.65
C ASP A 54 6.35 -4.71 5.19
N LEU A 55 5.29 -4.62 4.40
CA LEU A 55 4.03 -3.95 4.74
C LEU A 55 2.95 -4.95 5.19
N SER A 56 3.29 -6.23 5.38
CA SER A 56 2.36 -7.26 5.87
C SER A 56 1.60 -6.87 7.15
N PRO A 57 2.16 -6.07 8.10
CA PRO A 57 1.39 -5.58 9.24
C PRO A 57 0.14 -4.77 8.87
N LEU A 58 0.13 -4.09 7.72
CA LEU A 58 -1.05 -3.35 7.25
C LEU A 58 -2.20 -4.29 6.90
N LEU A 59 -1.91 -5.52 6.46
CA LEU A 59 -2.96 -6.50 6.19
C LEU A 59 -3.74 -6.86 7.46
N ALA A 60 -3.14 -6.78 8.65
CA ALA A 60 -3.83 -7.00 9.92
C ALA A 60 -4.79 -5.86 10.32
N THR A 61 -4.73 -4.73 9.60
CA THR A 61 -5.64 -3.59 9.79
C THR A 61 -6.83 -3.62 8.82
N LEU A 62 -6.77 -4.42 7.75
CA LEU A 62 -7.87 -4.57 6.81
C LEU A 62 -9.09 -5.17 7.52
N GLY A 63 -10.26 -4.55 7.31
CA GLY A 63 -11.52 -4.98 7.93
C GLY A 63 -11.76 -4.47 9.35
N ARG A 64 -10.81 -3.74 9.96
CA ARG A 64 -11.12 -2.99 11.19
C ARG A 64 -12.00 -1.80 10.82
N PRO A 65 -13.09 -1.53 11.58
CA PRO A 65 -13.83 -0.30 11.42
C PRO A 65 -12.87 0.87 11.59
N VAL A 66 -12.68 1.65 10.54
CA VAL A 66 -12.16 3.01 10.71
C VAL A 66 -13.27 3.72 11.49
N VAL A 67 -12.99 4.08 12.73
CA VAL A 67 -13.86 5.03 13.44
C VAL A 67 -13.67 6.34 12.70
N ILE A 68 -14.53 6.56 11.71
CA ILE A 68 -14.72 7.87 11.14
C ILE A 68 -15.50 8.58 12.23
N ASP A 69 -14.82 9.42 13.01
CA ASP A 69 -15.50 10.27 13.97
C ASP A 69 -16.62 10.97 13.22
N SER A 70 -17.85 10.71 13.64
CA SER A 70 -19.00 11.42 13.09
C SER A 70 -18.71 12.89 13.32
N ASN A 71 -18.74 13.68 12.24
CA ASN A 71 -18.49 15.11 12.32
C ASN A 71 -19.43 15.71 13.38
N ASP A 72 -18.90 16.05 14.57
CA ASP A 72 -19.65 16.64 15.71
C ASP A 72 -20.11 18.09 15.41
N GLY A 73 -20.39 18.39 14.15
CA GLY A 73 -20.71 19.71 13.65
C GLY A 73 -22.16 19.80 13.21
N ARG A 74 -23.04 20.09 14.17
CA ARG A 74 -24.29 20.88 14.01
C ARG A 74 -24.90 20.85 12.61
N ALA A 75 -25.80 19.91 12.35
CA ALA A 75 -26.76 20.04 11.27
C ALA A 75 -28.15 19.74 11.81
N ASP A 76 -28.88 20.84 12.08
CA ASP A 76 -30.32 21.03 11.86
C ASP A 76 -30.99 21.77 13.04
N GLU A 77 -30.69 23.06 13.17
CA GLU A 77 -31.57 24.00 13.88
C GLU A 77 -32.47 24.66 12.83
N THR A 78 -33.66 24.10 12.62
CA THR A 78 -34.71 24.75 11.83
C THR A 78 -35.29 25.92 12.62
N LYS A 79 -34.84 27.13 12.31
CA LYS A 79 -35.44 28.37 12.81
C LYS A 79 -36.89 28.44 12.35
N ARG A 80 -37.85 28.25 13.27
CA ARG A 80 -39.27 28.48 13.01
C ARG A 80 -39.48 29.94 12.59
N PRO A 81 -40.23 30.25 11.52
CA PRO A 81 -40.58 31.62 11.23
C PRO A 81 -41.57 32.13 12.29
N VAL A 82 -41.24 33.25 12.91
CA VAL A 82 -42.21 34.04 13.68
C VAL A 82 -43.09 34.80 12.70
N GLY A 83 -44.39 34.53 12.72
CA GLY A 83 -45.38 35.24 11.90
C GLY A 83 -46.79 34.84 12.29
N GLY A 84 -47.49 35.73 12.99
CA GLY A 84 -48.86 35.62 13.45
C GLY A 84 -49.10 36.52 14.65
#